data_AF-A0A521C3S4-F1
#
_entry.id   AF-A0A521C3S4-F1
#
_cell.length_a   1.000
_cell.length_b   1.000
_cell.length_c   1.000
_cell.angle_alpha   90.00
_cell.angle_beta   90.00
_cell.angle_gamma   90.00
#
_symmetry.space_group_name_H-M   'P 1'
#
loop_
_entity.id
_entity.type
_entity.pdbx_description
1 polymer ?
#
loop_
_entity_poly.entity_id
_entity_poly.type
_entity_poly.pdbx_seq_one_letter_code
_entity_poly.pdbx_strand_id
1 'polypeptide(L)'
;MAKNYYCLVAGLPDILLGDKKVPFTSIGLRDMLSEELAERDFSMVQALYLPFDHSNLINIYFEQNKEFDPRGNYSLNDLDPLINKKQLETLEGSNFPDYMIRFAELILFGDDEINSVDAEVKLYKMYAEYLHGFSNTFLQNYLQFELNQKNIFAALTGRKYEMNYEHELIGEGEVVEALIKSRSRDFGLANEIEYVESLVQIYEEENILQRELKIDRLKWEYLNESTFFNYFTIERVMAFVYKLFMIERWTELNEDEGKKMFQQLLSELKNSFEFPEEYKIRHGKKK
;
A
#
# COMPACT_ATOMS: atom_id res chain seq x y z
N MET A 1 -22.20 -14.81 8.78
CA MET A 1 -21.11 -15.18 9.71
C MET A 1 -19.80 -14.98 9.00
N ALA A 2 -18.79 -14.40 9.66
CA ALA A 2 -17.45 -14.31 9.09
C ALA A 2 -16.88 -15.72 8.89
N LYS A 3 -16.29 -15.98 7.71
CA LYS A 3 -15.68 -17.27 7.40
C LYS A 3 -14.28 -17.31 8.02
N ASN A 4 -13.94 -18.45 8.62
CA ASN A 4 -12.63 -18.66 9.21
C ASN A 4 -11.80 -19.60 8.32
N TYR A 5 -10.54 -19.23 8.13
CA TYR A 5 -9.56 -19.82 7.21
C TYR A 5 -8.43 -20.51 7.98
N TYR A 6 -8.80 -21.47 8.83
CA TYR A 6 -7.86 -22.13 9.76
C TYR A 6 -6.65 -22.77 9.05
N CYS A 7 -6.90 -23.60 8.04
CA CYS A 7 -5.83 -24.32 7.32
C CYS A 7 -4.95 -23.35 6.53
N LEU A 8 -5.56 -22.40 5.83
CA LEU A 8 -4.85 -21.40 5.05
C LEU A 8 -3.92 -20.57 5.94
N VAL A 9 -4.46 -19.96 7.01
CA VAL A 9 -3.66 -19.09 7.87
C VAL A 9 -2.59 -19.86 8.65
N ALA A 10 -2.87 -21.10 9.08
CA ALA A 10 -1.85 -21.93 9.73
C ALA A 10 -0.75 -22.39 8.76
N GLY A 11 -1.02 -22.42 7.45
CA GLY A 11 -0.05 -22.74 6.40
C GLY A 11 0.74 -21.54 5.90
N LEU A 12 0.35 -20.31 6.26
CA LEU A 12 1.11 -19.11 5.92
C LEU A 12 2.44 -19.10 6.69
N PRO A 13 3.57 -18.82 6.03
CA PRO A 13 4.85 -18.75 6.70
C PRO A 13 4.95 -17.47 7.53
N ASP A 14 5.77 -17.51 8.57
CA ASP A 14 6.18 -16.29 9.25
C ASP A 14 7.14 -15.52 8.34
N ILE A 15 6.79 -14.26 8.08
CA ILE A 15 7.60 -13.32 7.29
C ILE A 15 8.01 -12.14 8.15
N LEU A 16 9.24 -11.67 7.93
CA LEU A 16 9.80 -10.47 8.58
C LEU A 16 10.25 -9.46 7.53
N LEU A 17 10.16 -8.19 7.88
CA LEU A 17 10.81 -7.11 7.13
C LEU A 17 12.30 -7.41 7.00
N GLY A 18 12.74 -7.65 5.76
CA GLY A 18 14.15 -7.92 5.44
C GLY A 18 14.53 -9.36 5.18
N ASP A 19 13.55 -10.28 5.11
CA ASP A 19 13.83 -11.67 4.78
C ASP A 19 14.46 -11.82 3.38
N LYS A 20 15.56 -12.58 3.31
CA LYS A 20 16.37 -12.77 2.08
C LYS A 20 15.75 -13.74 1.07
N LYS A 21 14.78 -14.53 1.51
CA LYS A 21 14.10 -15.55 0.73
C LYS A 21 12.66 -15.53 1.15
N VAL A 22 11.83 -15.00 0.27
CA VAL A 22 10.39 -15.11 0.45
C VAL A 22 9.98 -16.50 -0.01
N PRO A 23 9.34 -17.31 0.86
CA PRO A 23 8.89 -18.65 0.48
C PRO A 23 7.77 -18.64 -0.56
N PHE A 24 7.09 -17.50 -0.74
CA PHE A 24 6.00 -17.31 -1.69
C PHE A 24 6.20 -16.03 -2.50
N THR A 25 5.82 -16.06 -3.76
CA THR A 25 5.62 -14.84 -4.55
C THR A 25 4.18 -14.35 -4.37
N SER A 26 3.93 -13.06 -4.54
CA SER A 26 2.58 -12.50 -4.46
C SER A 26 1.66 -13.06 -5.54
N ILE A 27 2.19 -13.41 -6.71
CA ILE A 27 1.47 -14.10 -7.78
C ILE A 27 1.05 -15.50 -7.30
N GLY A 28 2.01 -16.30 -6.82
CA GLY A 28 1.71 -17.66 -6.35
C GLY A 28 0.77 -17.68 -5.15
N LEU A 29 0.86 -16.67 -4.28
CA LEU A 29 -0.10 -16.48 -3.18
C LEU A 29 -1.50 -16.18 -3.72
N ARG A 30 -1.64 -15.24 -4.66
CA ARG A 30 -2.94 -14.90 -5.25
C ARG A 30 -3.61 -16.12 -5.87
N ASP A 31 -2.86 -16.92 -6.61
CA ASP A 31 -3.37 -18.13 -7.26
C ASP A 31 -3.86 -19.15 -6.21
N MET A 32 -3.08 -19.39 -5.15
CA MET A 32 -3.51 -20.22 -4.00
C MET A 32 -4.79 -19.67 -3.35
N LEU A 33 -4.85 -18.36 -3.10
CA LEU A 33 -6.00 -17.73 -2.45
C LEU A 33 -7.28 -17.81 -3.30
N SER A 34 -7.16 -17.88 -4.63
CA SER A 34 -8.30 -18.04 -5.54
C SER A 34 -9.03 -19.38 -5.35
N GLU A 35 -8.30 -20.42 -4.93
CA GLU A 35 -8.85 -21.76 -4.70
C GLU A 35 -9.39 -21.93 -3.27
N GLU A 36 -8.78 -21.24 -2.29
CA GLU A 36 -9.05 -21.43 -0.85
C GLU A 36 -10.09 -20.44 -0.27
N LEU A 37 -10.19 -19.23 -0.83
CA LEU A 37 -11.08 -18.19 -0.32
C LEU A 37 -12.51 -18.31 -0.88
N ALA A 38 -13.49 -17.81 -0.13
CA ALA A 38 -14.81 -17.57 -0.71
C ALA A 38 -14.72 -16.40 -1.72
N GLU A 39 -15.53 -16.44 -2.78
CA GLU A 39 -15.54 -15.42 -3.85
C GLU A 39 -15.58 -13.98 -3.33
N ARG A 40 -16.46 -13.71 -2.35
CA ARG A 40 -16.53 -12.39 -1.70
C ARG A 40 -15.22 -11.99 -1.03
N ASP A 41 -14.56 -12.91 -0.34
CA ASP A 41 -13.31 -12.62 0.37
C ASP A 41 -12.14 -12.50 -0.60
N PHE A 42 -12.13 -13.33 -1.65
CA PHE A 42 -11.16 -13.23 -2.72
C PHE A 42 -11.27 -11.90 -3.48
N SER A 43 -12.48 -11.37 -3.71
CA SER A 43 -12.64 -10.05 -4.36
C SER A 43 -11.97 -8.91 -3.60
N MET A 44 -11.92 -8.97 -2.26
CA MET A 44 -11.19 -8.00 -1.44
C MET A 44 -9.68 -8.17 -1.60
N VAL A 45 -9.19 -9.41 -1.71
CA VAL A 45 -7.79 -9.69 -1.99
C VAL A 45 -7.41 -9.19 -3.39
N GLN A 46 -8.20 -9.50 -4.42
CA GLN A 46 -7.98 -9.01 -5.79
C GLN A 46 -7.91 -7.49 -5.84
N ALA A 47 -8.74 -6.80 -5.05
CA ALA A 47 -8.70 -5.35 -4.96
C ALA A 47 -7.31 -4.84 -4.55
N LEU A 48 -6.58 -5.55 -3.67
CA LEU A 48 -5.24 -5.17 -3.22
C LEU A 48 -4.18 -5.22 -4.33
N TYR A 49 -4.40 -6.03 -5.37
CA TYR A 49 -3.49 -6.18 -6.51
C TYR A 49 -3.78 -5.17 -7.65
N LEU A 50 -4.94 -4.49 -7.62
CA LEU A 50 -5.31 -3.51 -8.64
C LEU A 50 -4.29 -2.37 -8.83
N PRO A 51 -3.53 -1.89 -7.81
CA PRO A 51 -2.48 -0.89 -8.03
C PRO A 51 -1.39 -1.30 -9.04
N PHE A 52 -1.10 -2.60 -9.18
CA PHE A 52 -0.21 -3.10 -10.22
C PHE A 52 -0.86 -2.97 -11.60
N ASP A 53 -2.15 -3.31 -11.73
CA ASP A 53 -2.92 -3.10 -12.96
C ASP A 53 -3.02 -1.61 -13.33
N HIS A 54 -3.13 -0.71 -12.34
CA HIS A 54 -3.13 0.74 -12.56
C HIS A 54 -1.80 1.21 -13.14
N SER A 55 -0.70 0.75 -12.56
CA SER A 55 0.64 1.09 -13.04
C SER A 55 0.87 0.56 -14.46
N ASN A 56 0.37 -0.64 -14.77
CA ASN A 56 0.39 -1.20 -16.12
C ASN A 56 -0.42 -0.34 -17.11
N LEU A 57 -1.65 0.05 -16.76
CA LEU A 57 -2.49 0.92 -17.60
C LEU A 57 -1.84 2.29 -17.85
N ILE A 58 -1.33 2.95 -16.80
CA ILE A 58 -0.63 4.23 -16.93
C ILE A 58 0.60 4.08 -17.82
N ASN A 59 1.40 3.03 -17.64
CA ASN A 59 2.56 2.76 -18.48
C ASN A 59 2.17 2.60 -19.96
N ILE A 60 1.05 1.95 -20.25
CA ILE A 60 0.55 1.76 -21.62
C ILE A 60 0.04 3.08 -22.21
N TYR A 61 -0.84 3.82 -21.51
CA TYR A 61 -1.43 5.06 -22.03
C TYR A 61 -0.41 6.16 -22.28
N PHE A 62 0.64 6.24 -21.44
CA PHE A 62 1.64 7.29 -21.47
C PHE A 62 3.00 6.83 -22.02
N GLU A 63 3.05 5.64 -22.63
CA GLU A 63 4.23 5.07 -23.28
C GLU A 63 5.51 5.16 -22.41
N GLN A 64 5.39 4.87 -21.10
CA GLN A 64 6.50 5.03 -20.15
C GLN A 64 7.63 4.00 -20.33
N ASN A 65 7.45 3.01 -21.24
CA ASN A 65 8.41 1.96 -21.56
C ASN A 65 8.91 1.15 -20.34
N LYS A 66 8.08 1.02 -19.30
CA LYS A 66 8.37 0.16 -18.14
C LYS A 66 7.99 -1.29 -18.46
N GLU A 67 8.62 -2.24 -17.79
CA GLU A 67 8.22 -3.64 -17.87
C GLU A 67 6.81 -3.84 -17.31
N PHE A 68 6.05 -4.75 -17.92
CA PHE A 68 4.71 -5.10 -17.45
C PHE A 68 4.82 -5.85 -16.11
N ASP A 69 4.06 -5.43 -15.11
CA ASP A 69 4.05 -6.06 -13.79
C ASP A 69 3.02 -7.21 -13.75
N PRO A 70 3.46 -8.49 -13.69
CA PRO A 70 2.56 -9.64 -13.70
C PRO A 70 1.84 -9.87 -12.36
N ARG A 71 2.10 -9.06 -11.33
CA ARG A 71 1.36 -9.11 -10.06
C ARG A 71 -0.07 -8.63 -10.20
N GLY A 72 -0.36 -7.77 -11.18
CA GLY A 72 -1.71 -7.34 -11.52
C GLY A 72 -2.66 -8.51 -11.78
N ASN A 73 -3.96 -8.30 -11.56
CA ASN A 73 -4.99 -9.32 -11.78
C ASN A 73 -5.18 -9.65 -13.27
N TYR A 74 -4.78 -8.75 -14.16
CA TYR A 74 -5.03 -8.85 -15.59
C TYR A 74 -3.73 -9.02 -16.35
N SER A 75 -3.72 -9.88 -17.36
CA SER A 75 -2.63 -9.94 -18.34
C SER A 75 -2.71 -8.77 -19.31
N LEU A 76 -1.66 -8.58 -20.12
CA LEU A 76 -1.66 -7.55 -21.16
C LEU A 76 -2.86 -7.71 -22.12
N ASN A 77 -3.16 -8.94 -22.53
CA ASN A 77 -4.29 -9.23 -23.42
C ASN A 77 -5.63 -8.98 -22.74
N ASP A 78 -5.72 -9.20 -21.42
CA ASP A 78 -6.95 -8.92 -20.69
C ASP A 78 -7.23 -7.41 -20.70
N LEU A 79 -6.20 -6.56 -20.57
CA LEU A 79 -6.34 -5.09 -20.56
C LEU A 79 -6.63 -4.47 -21.94
N ASP A 80 -6.51 -5.21 -23.04
CA ASP A 80 -6.75 -4.73 -24.41
C ASP A 80 -8.06 -3.94 -24.58
N PRO A 81 -9.21 -4.38 -24.01
CA PRO A 81 -10.46 -3.64 -24.14
C PRO A 81 -10.44 -2.27 -23.47
N LEU A 82 -9.65 -2.08 -22.42
CA LEU A 82 -9.52 -0.79 -21.73
C LEU A 82 -8.62 0.19 -22.50
N ILE A 83 -7.69 -0.29 -23.32
CA ILE A 83 -6.75 0.56 -24.06
C ILE A 83 -7.20 0.85 -25.51
N ASN A 84 -8.26 0.19 -25.98
CA ASN A 84 -8.77 0.34 -27.35
C ASN A 84 -10.16 0.97 -27.40
N LYS A 85 -10.30 2.15 -28.00
CA LYS A 85 -11.57 2.90 -28.13
C LYS A 85 -12.74 2.05 -28.61
N LYS A 86 -12.55 1.27 -29.69
CA LYS A 86 -13.64 0.50 -30.32
C LYS A 86 -14.10 -0.66 -29.44
N GLN A 87 -13.15 -1.30 -28.74
CA GLN A 87 -13.48 -2.40 -27.83
C GLN A 87 -14.15 -1.86 -26.57
N LEU A 88 -13.67 -0.73 -26.03
CA LEU A 88 -14.27 -0.08 -24.87
C LEU A 88 -15.73 0.33 -25.11
N GLU A 89 -16.05 0.92 -26.27
CA GLU A 89 -17.43 1.29 -26.64
C GLU A 89 -18.40 0.10 -26.72
N THR A 90 -17.87 -1.10 -26.94
CA THR A 90 -18.65 -2.35 -27.10
C THR A 90 -18.49 -3.30 -25.91
N LEU A 91 -17.84 -2.85 -24.83
CA LEU A 91 -17.57 -3.64 -23.65
C LEU A 91 -18.84 -3.78 -22.80
N GLU A 92 -19.55 -4.89 -22.98
CA GLU A 92 -20.71 -5.26 -22.15
C GLU A 92 -20.37 -6.45 -21.25
N GLY A 93 -20.65 -6.34 -19.94
CA GLY A 93 -20.53 -7.45 -18.99
C GLY A 93 -19.09 -7.92 -18.73
N SER A 94 -18.18 -6.98 -18.42
CA SER A 94 -16.78 -7.29 -18.10
C SER A 94 -16.56 -7.61 -16.62
N ASN A 95 -15.44 -8.28 -16.32
CA ASN A 95 -14.98 -8.51 -14.93
C ASN A 95 -14.16 -7.34 -14.37
N PHE A 96 -13.98 -6.26 -15.13
CA PHE A 96 -13.27 -5.08 -14.62
C PHE A 96 -14.11 -4.35 -13.57
N PRO A 97 -13.47 -3.81 -12.53
CA PRO A 97 -14.11 -2.81 -11.69
C PRO A 97 -14.62 -1.63 -12.54
N ASP A 98 -15.86 -1.20 -12.32
CA ASP A 98 -16.51 -0.11 -13.08
C ASP A 98 -15.66 1.16 -13.14
N TYR A 99 -14.89 1.45 -12.10
CA TYR A 99 -14.04 2.64 -12.07
C TYR A 99 -12.86 2.56 -13.05
N MET A 100 -12.35 1.36 -13.37
CA MET A 100 -11.29 1.20 -14.38
C MET A 100 -11.84 1.45 -15.78
N ILE A 101 -13.09 1.04 -16.05
CA ILE A 101 -13.79 1.34 -17.30
C ILE A 101 -14.00 2.85 -17.43
N ARG A 102 -14.56 3.49 -16.39
CA ARG A 102 -14.75 4.96 -16.36
C ARG A 102 -13.44 5.73 -16.51
N PHE A 103 -12.34 5.21 -15.94
CA PHE A 103 -11.03 5.81 -16.11
C PHE A 103 -10.52 5.67 -17.54
N ALA A 104 -10.65 4.49 -18.14
CA ALA A 104 -10.32 4.27 -19.54
C ALA A 104 -11.12 5.18 -20.48
N GLU A 105 -12.42 5.36 -20.21
CA GLU A 105 -13.29 6.27 -20.95
C GLU A 105 -12.79 7.72 -20.86
N LEU A 106 -12.41 8.15 -19.65
CA LEU A 106 -11.84 9.47 -19.41
C LEU A 106 -10.57 9.69 -20.25
N ILE A 107 -9.64 8.74 -20.24
CA ILE A 107 -8.37 8.87 -20.97
C ILE A 107 -8.58 8.81 -22.48
N LEU A 108 -9.45 7.93 -22.97
CA LEU A 108 -9.59 7.66 -24.39
C LEU A 108 -10.59 8.58 -25.10
N PHE A 109 -11.62 9.07 -24.42
CA PHE A 109 -12.65 9.94 -24.99
C PHE A 109 -12.65 11.35 -24.41
N GLY A 110 -11.84 11.63 -23.39
CA GLY A 110 -11.69 12.98 -22.85
C GLY A 110 -11.10 13.94 -23.88
N ASP A 111 -11.61 15.17 -23.87
CA ASP A 111 -11.12 16.27 -24.71
C ASP A 111 -9.86 16.93 -24.11
N ASP A 112 -9.62 16.77 -22.80
CA ASP A 112 -8.50 17.37 -22.09
C ASP A 112 -7.25 16.48 -22.10
N GLU A 113 -6.11 17.03 -22.50
CA GLU A 113 -4.81 16.38 -22.31
C GLU A 113 -4.48 16.32 -20.83
N ILE A 114 -4.52 15.12 -20.25
CA ILE A 114 -4.08 14.83 -18.89
C ILE A 114 -2.67 14.25 -18.95
N ASN A 115 -1.76 14.72 -18.08
CA ASN A 115 -0.43 14.12 -17.97
C ASN A 115 -0.47 12.85 -17.10
N SER A 116 0.62 12.09 -17.08
CA SER A 116 0.68 10.81 -16.35
C SER A 116 0.49 10.97 -14.83
N VAL A 117 1.02 12.05 -14.23
CA VAL A 117 0.92 12.27 -12.78
C VAL A 117 -0.52 12.56 -12.37
N ASP A 118 -1.20 13.45 -13.09
CA ASP A 118 -2.60 13.77 -12.84
C ASP A 118 -3.50 12.55 -13.08
N ALA A 119 -3.18 11.73 -14.09
CA ALA A 119 -3.88 10.48 -14.37
C ALA A 119 -3.71 9.46 -13.23
N GLU A 120 -2.49 9.30 -12.69
CA GLU A 120 -2.22 8.45 -11.52
C GLU A 120 -3.01 8.89 -10.28
N VAL A 121 -3.02 10.18 -9.98
CA VAL A 121 -3.79 10.73 -8.85
C VAL A 121 -5.27 10.47 -9.04
N LYS A 122 -5.81 10.73 -10.24
CA LYS A 122 -7.23 10.53 -10.53
C LYS A 122 -7.64 9.06 -10.46
N LEU A 123 -6.83 8.16 -11.01
CA LEU A 123 -7.06 6.72 -10.93
C LEU A 123 -7.04 6.23 -9.48
N TYR A 124 -6.10 6.71 -8.67
CA TYR A 124 -6.04 6.36 -7.25
C TYR A 124 -7.24 6.90 -6.45
N LYS A 125 -7.74 8.11 -6.76
CA LYS A 125 -8.99 8.64 -6.16
C LYS A 125 -10.18 7.72 -6.45
N MET A 126 -10.35 7.31 -7.70
CA MET A 126 -11.40 6.37 -8.12
C MET A 126 -11.26 4.98 -7.48
N TYR A 127 -10.02 4.50 -7.31
CA TYR A 127 -9.73 3.26 -6.59
C TYR A 127 -10.05 3.35 -5.10
N ALA A 128 -9.73 4.46 -4.44
CA ALA A 128 -10.08 4.68 -3.05
C ALA A 128 -11.60 4.64 -2.85
N GLU A 129 -12.39 5.28 -3.72
CA GLU A 129 -13.86 5.18 -3.70
C GLU A 129 -14.36 3.75 -3.89
N TYR A 130 -13.75 3.01 -4.83
CA TYR A 130 -14.07 1.59 -5.05
C TYR A 130 -13.83 0.75 -3.78
N LEU A 131 -12.69 0.96 -3.10
CA LEU A 131 -12.37 0.24 -1.87
C LEU A 131 -13.34 0.57 -0.73
N HIS A 132 -13.85 1.80 -0.64
CA HIS A 132 -14.87 2.18 0.34
C HIS A 132 -16.18 1.38 0.18
N GLY A 133 -16.46 0.89 -1.03
CA GLY A 133 -17.62 0.05 -1.32
C GLY A 133 -17.59 -1.32 -0.63
N PHE A 134 -16.42 -1.80 -0.18
CA PHE A 134 -16.33 -3.03 0.60
C PHE A 134 -16.79 -2.80 2.04
N SER A 135 -17.64 -3.70 2.54
CA SER A 135 -18.15 -3.64 3.92
C SER A 135 -17.16 -4.16 4.98
N ASN A 136 -15.86 -4.13 4.70
CA ASN A 136 -14.84 -4.69 5.60
C ASN A 136 -14.10 -3.57 6.34
N THR A 137 -14.27 -3.53 7.67
CA THR A 137 -13.73 -2.46 8.52
C THR A 137 -12.20 -2.41 8.51
N PHE A 138 -11.51 -3.54 8.45
CA PHE A 138 -10.04 -3.55 8.36
C PHE A 138 -9.56 -2.91 7.05
N LEU A 139 -10.17 -3.28 5.92
CA LEU A 139 -9.81 -2.71 4.62
C LEU A 139 -10.09 -1.20 4.57
N GLN A 140 -11.23 -0.76 5.11
CA GLN A 140 -11.57 0.65 5.23
C GLN A 140 -10.58 1.42 6.12
N ASN A 141 -10.22 0.86 7.28
CA ASN A 141 -9.26 1.47 8.20
C ASN A 141 -7.85 1.55 7.59
N TYR A 142 -7.40 0.49 6.91
CA TYR A 142 -6.10 0.48 6.24
C TYR A 142 -6.05 1.46 5.07
N LEU A 143 -7.15 1.58 4.30
CA LEU A 143 -7.28 2.62 3.28
C LEU A 143 -7.20 4.02 3.88
N GLN A 144 -7.92 4.28 4.97
CA GLN A 144 -7.84 5.57 5.66
C GLN A 144 -6.42 5.85 6.16
N PHE A 145 -5.71 4.83 6.65
CA PHE A 145 -4.31 4.94 7.02
C PHE A 145 -3.43 5.38 5.84
N GLU A 146 -3.56 4.71 4.69
CA GLU A 146 -2.80 5.03 3.47
C GLU A 146 -3.13 6.44 2.95
N LEU A 147 -4.41 6.83 2.97
CA LEU A 147 -4.85 8.18 2.59
C LEU A 147 -4.29 9.25 3.51
N ASN A 148 -4.35 9.03 4.83
CA ASN A 148 -3.76 9.94 5.81
C ASN A 148 -2.27 10.11 5.56
N GLN A 149 -1.53 9.01 5.36
CA GLN A 149 -0.10 9.08 5.05
C GLN A 149 0.16 9.92 3.80
N LYS A 150 -0.52 9.63 2.68
CA LYS A 150 -0.35 10.35 1.41
C LYS A 150 -0.67 11.83 1.54
N ASN A 151 -1.80 12.16 2.16
CA ASN A 151 -2.25 13.54 2.33
C ASN A 151 -1.32 14.33 3.26
N ILE A 152 -0.85 13.73 4.36
CA ILE A 152 0.13 14.36 5.26
C ILE A 152 1.44 14.65 4.51
N PHE A 153 1.95 13.71 3.72
CA PHE A 153 3.18 13.92 2.95
C PHE A 153 3.02 14.94 1.82
N ALA A 154 1.87 14.96 1.14
CA ALA A 154 1.54 15.98 0.16
C ALA A 154 1.51 17.38 0.81
N ALA A 155 0.84 17.52 1.96
CA ALA A 155 0.77 18.78 2.69
C ALA A 155 2.13 19.23 3.25
N LEU A 156 2.94 18.31 3.78
CA LEU A 156 4.31 18.61 4.24
C LEU A 156 5.21 19.06 3.07
N THR A 157 5.06 18.41 1.91
CA THR A 157 5.79 18.77 0.69
C THR A 157 5.36 20.14 0.16
N GLY A 158 4.06 20.38 0.05
CA GLY A 158 3.53 21.67 -0.35
C GLY A 158 3.99 22.80 0.57
N ARG A 159 4.02 22.58 1.90
CA ARG A 159 4.59 23.54 2.85
C ARG A 159 6.09 23.77 2.66
N LYS A 160 6.87 22.70 2.50
CA LYS A 160 8.34 22.77 2.37
C LYS A 160 8.77 23.54 1.12
N TYR A 161 8.01 23.41 0.02
CA TYR A 161 8.34 24.01 -1.27
C TYR A 161 7.43 25.19 -1.65
N GLU A 162 6.58 25.66 -0.73
CA GLU A 162 5.64 26.77 -0.96
C GLU A 162 4.70 26.56 -2.18
N MET A 163 4.30 25.30 -2.41
CA MET A 163 3.42 24.90 -3.50
C MET A 163 1.97 24.76 -3.01
N ASN A 164 1.00 25.01 -3.89
CA ASN A 164 -0.40 24.69 -3.61
C ASN A 164 -0.60 23.18 -3.74
N TYR A 165 -1.01 22.53 -2.64
CA TYR A 165 -1.22 21.09 -2.54
C TYR A 165 -2.69 20.71 -2.33
N GLU A 166 -3.62 21.67 -2.24
CA GLU A 166 -5.02 21.40 -1.87
C GLU A 166 -5.70 20.44 -2.86
N HIS A 167 -5.39 20.58 -4.16
CA HIS A 167 -5.95 19.72 -5.22
C HIS A 167 -5.37 18.30 -5.23
N GLU A 168 -4.20 18.10 -4.61
CA GLU A 168 -3.53 16.81 -4.50
C GLU A 168 -4.11 15.97 -3.36
N LEU A 169 -4.77 16.60 -2.38
CA LEU A 169 -5.40 15.91 -1.26
C LEU A 169 -6.55 15.00 -1.74
N ILE A 170 -6.68 13.88 -1.06
CA ILE A 170 -7.63 12.81 -1.40
C ILE A 170 -8.65 12.64 -0.28
N GLY A 171 -9.93 12.66 -0.63
CA GLY A 171 -11.03 12.56 0.31
C GLY A 171 -11.45 13.93 0.88
N GLU A 172 -12.32 13.88 1.88
CA GLU A 172 -12.92 15.05 2.53
C GLU A 172 -12.94 14.85 4.05
N GLY A 173 -13.28 15.90 4.80
CA GLY A 173 -13.49 15.84 6.25
C GLY A 173 -12.41 16.53 7.09
N GLU A 174 -12.49 16.33 8.41
CA GLU A 174 -11.73 17.09 9.41
C GLU A 174 -10.21 16.99 9.20
N VAL A 175 -9.70 15.81 8.83
CA VAL A 175 -8.27 15.61 8.54
C VAL A 175 -7.82 16.48 7.37
N VAL A 176 -8.53 16.43 6.24
CA VAL A 176 -8.19 17.22 5.04
C VAL A 176 -8.29 18.71 5.33
N GLU A 177 -9.33 19.14 6.06
CA GLU A 177 -9.46 20.54 6.48
C GLU A 177 -8.32 21.00 7.38
N ALA A 178 -7.89 20.16 8.32
CA ALA A 178 -6.77 20.47 9.21
C ALA A 178 -5.46 20.60 8.43
N LEU A 179 -5.23 19.73 7.42
CA LEU A 179 -4.04 19.79 6.56
C LEU A 179 -3.93 21.15 5.86
N ILE A 180 -5.05 21.70 5.37
CA ILE A 180 -5.10 22.98 4.66
C ILE A 180 -4.96 24.16 5.63
N LYS A 181 -5.73 24.18 6.73
CA LYS A 181 -5.92 25.36 7.57
C LYS A 181 -4.88 25.51 8.67
N SER A 182 -4.38 24.38 9.20
CA SER A 182 -3.49 24.40 10.35
C SER A 182 -2.12 24.98 9.97
N ARG A 183 -1.39 25.47 10.97
CA ARG A 183 0.02 25.90 10.84
C ARG A 183 0.95 25.13 11.76
N SER A 184 0.43 24.26 12.62
CA SER A 184 1.27 23.43 13.48
C SER A 184 2.00 22.37 12.65
N ARG A 185 3.11 21.88 13.19
CA ARG A 185 3.99 20.92 12.51
C ARG A 185 3.27 19.60 12.18
N ASP A 186 2.40 19.16 13.07
CA ASP A 186 1.56 17.96 13.01
C ASP A 186 0.14 18.23 12.48
N PHE A 187 -0.11 19.45 11.98
CA PHE A 187 -1.43 19.92 11.56
C PHE A 187 -2.49 19.97 12.68
N GLY A 188 -2.13 19.69 13.93
CA GLY A 188 -3.04 19.69 15.07
C GLY A 188 -3.82 18.39 15.15
N LEU A 189 -3.32 17.34 14.49
CA LEU A 189 -3.96 16.04 14.35
C LEU A 189 -3.46 15.00 15.35
N ALA A 190 -2.66 15.39 16.34
CA ALA A 190 -2.07 14.45 17.30
C ALA A 190 -3.12 13.68 18.13
N ASN A 191 -4.34 14.20 18.29
CA ASN A 191 -5.40 13.50 19.01
C ASN A 191 -6.24 12.59 18.10
N GLU A 192 -6.28 12.89 16.81
CA GLU A 192 -7.11 12.25 15.80
C GLU A 192 -6.35 11.14 15.06
N ILE A 193 -5.04 11.32 14.88
CA ILE A 193 -4.15 10.42 14.15
C ILE A 193 -2.94 10.09 15.02
N GLU A 194 -2.99 8.94 15.68
CA GLU A 194 -1.96 8.45 16.62
C GLU A 194 -0.55 8.46 16.01
N TYR A 195 -0.43 8.18 14.71
CA TYR A 195 0.84 8.07 14.00
C TYR A 195 1.28 9.36 13.27
N VAL A 196 0.60 10.51 13.47
CA VAL A 196 0.94 11.75 12.74
C VAL A 196 2.34 12.26 13.07
N GLU A 197 2.75 12.21 14.35
CA GLU A 197 4.09 12.64 14.75
C GLU A 197 5.16 11.74 14.14
N SER A 198 4.92 10.43 14.08
CA SER A 198 5.79 9.48 13.40
C SER A 198 5.92 9.82 11.91
N LEU A 199 4.81 10.13 11.23
CA LEU A 199 4.85 10.54 9.82
C LEU A 199 5.65 11.82 9.59
N VAL A 200 5.49 12.83 10.45
CA VAL A 200 6.28 14.07 10.40
C VAL A 200 7.77 13.76 10.56
N GLN A 201 8.15 12.96 11.56
CA GLN A 201 9.55 12.57 11.78
C GLN A 201 10.12 11.76 10.61
N ILE A 202 9.32 10.87 10.02
CA ILE A 202 9.70 10.12 8.83
C ILE A 202 9.93 11.07 7.65
N TYR A 203 9.05 12.05 7.44
CA TYR A 203 9.19 13.01 6.34
C TYR A 203 10.46 13.87 6.45
N GLU A 204 10.92 14.16 7.67
CA GLU A 204 12.15 14.91 7.92
C GLU A 204 13.42 14.10 7.68
N GLU A 205 13.34 12.78 7.54
CA GLU A 205 14.48 11.93 7.20
C GLU A 205 15.05 12.30 5.82
N GLU A 206 16.27 12.83 5.78
CA GLU A 206 16.91 13.28 4.55
C GLU A 206 17.29 12.12 3.63
N ASN A 207 17.65 10.97 4.21
CA ASN A 207 17.99 9.80 3.42
C ASN A 207 16.71 9.15 2.87
N ILE A 208 16.49 9.27 1.55
CA ILE A 208 15.30 8.75 0.85
C ILE A 208 15.08 7.26 1.13
N LEU A 209 16.14 6.46 1.15
CA LEU A 209 16.05 5.03 1.43
C LEU A 209 15.58 4.76 2.87
N GLN A 210 16.11 5.53 3.83
CA GLN A 210 15.66 5.46 5.22
C GLN A 210 14.23 5.90 5.40
N ARG A 211 13.82 6.95 4.68
CA ARG A 211 12.44 7.40 4.68
C ARG A 211 11.51 6.28 4.21
N GLU A 212 11.79 5.67 3.05
CA GLU A 212 11.01 4.54 2.53
C GLU A 212 10.97 3.34 3.49
N LEU A 213 12.10 3.00 4.11
CA LEU A 213 12.16 1.91 5.09
C LEU A 213 11.29 2.20 6.33
N LYS A 214 11.34 3.44 6.84
CA LYS A 214 10.56 3.84 8.01
C LYS A 214 9.06 3.91 7.68
N ILE A 215 8.69 4.32 6.46
CA ILE A 215 7.30 4.24 5.96
C ILE A 215 6.80 2.79 6.03
N ASP A 216 7.54 1.85 5.44
CA ASP A 216 7.13 0.45 5.41
C ASP A 216 7.08 -0.17 6.79
N ARG A 217 7.99 0.22 7.68
CA ARG A 217 7.94 -0.21 9.08
C ARG A 217 6.66 0.26 9.77
N LEU A 218 6.29 1.53 9.60
CA LEU A 218 5.06 2.07 10.16
C LEU A 218 3.82 1.34 9.61
N LYS A 219 3.78 1.08 8.30
CA LYS A 219 2.71 0.27 7.68
C LYS A 219 2.64 -1.13 8.28
N TRP A 220 3.79 -1.77 8.45
CA TRP A 220 3.88 -3.11 9.00
C TRP A 220 3.42 -3.19 10.46
N GLU A 221 3.79 -2.21 11.28
CA GLU A 221 3.34 -2.07 12.67
C GLU A 221 1.82 -1.86 12.72
N TYR A 222 1.28 -0.95 11.90
CA TYR A 222 -0.17 -0.75 11.77
C TYR A 222 -0.91 -2.03 11.37
N LEU A 223 -0.37 -2.81 10.41
CA LEU A 223 -0.93 -4.11 10.00
C LEU A 223 -0.90 -5.16 11.14
N ASN A 224 0.13 -5.14 11.99
CA ASN A 224 0.19 -6.05 13.14
C ASN A 224 -0.88 -5.71 14.19
N GLU A 225 -1.01 -4.44 14.51
CA GLU A 225 -1.96 -3.96 15.52
C GLU A 225 -3.41 -4.16 15.08
N SER A 226 -3.72 -3.76 13.85
CA SER A 226 -5.05 -3.92 13.25
C SER A 226 -5.46 -5.38 13.04
N THR A 227 -4.52 -6.33 13.05
CA THR A 227 -4.81 -7.77 13.00
C THR A 227 -4.54 -8.52 14.29
N PHE A 228 -4.27 -7.83 15.40
CA PHE A 228 -3.90 -8.48 16.66
C PHE A 228 -4.96 -9.48 17.17
N PHE A 229 -6.25 -9.13 17.01
CA PHE A 229 -7.38 -10.00 17.39
C PHE A 229 -7.93 -10.83 16.22
N ASN A 230 -7.33 -10.74 15.02
CA ASN A 230 -7.75 -11.43 13.81
C ASN A 230 -6.87 -12.67 13.58
N TYR A 231 -7.29 -13.82 14.11
CA TYR A 231 -6.47 -15.03 14.09
C TYR A 231 -6.60 -15.84 12.79
N PHE A 232 -7.81 -16.09 12.32
CA PHE A 232 -8.09 -16.98 11.17
C PHE A 232 -9.04 -16.33 10.17
N THR A 233 -9.02 -15.01 10.03
CA THR A 233 -10.01 -14.27 9.25
C THR A 233 -9.38 -13.70 7.97
N ILE A 234 -10.22 -13.15 7.09
CA ILE A 234 -9.77 -12.53 5.84
C ILE A 234 -8.83 -11.34 6.09
N GLU A 235 -9.00 -10.62 7.20
CA GLU A 235 -8.13 -9.51 7.61
C GLU A 235 -6.68 -9.98 7.82
N ARG A 236 -6.49 -11.17 8.40
CA ARG A 236 -5.16 -11.75 8.59
C ARG A 236 -4.50 -12.09 7.25
N VAL A 237 -5.29 -12.58 6.29
CA VAL A 237 -4.84 -12.89 4.93
C VAL A 237 -4.47 -11.60 4.18
N MET A 238 -5.34 -10.58 4.21
CA MET A 238 -5.07 -9.28 3.57
C MET A 238 -3.83 -8.60 4.15
N ALA A 239 -3.64 -8.63 5.47
CA ALA A 239 -2.44 -8.10 6.10
C ALA A 239 -1.18 -8.86 5.65
N PHE A 240 -1.26 -10.17 5.46
CA PHE A 240 -0.15 -10.96 4.92
C PHE A 240 0.17 -10.57 3.47
N VAL A 241 -0.86 -10.36 2.63
CA VAL A 241 -0.69 -9.90 1.24
C VAL A 241 0.05 -8.56 1.19
N TYR A 242 -0.38 -7.56 1.98
CA TYR A 242 0.31 -6.27 2.02
C TYR A 242 1.77 -6.37 2.48
N LYS A 243 2.04 -7.19 3.50
CA LYS A 243 3.40 -7.44 3.99
C LYS A 243 4.27 -8.10 2.92
N LEU A 244 3.69 -9.02 2.15
CA LEU A 244 4.37 -9.67 1.05
C LEU A 244 4.75 -8.66 -0.04
N PHE A 245 3.86 -7.74 -0.41
CA PHE A 245 4.18 -6.66 -1.35
C PHE A 245 5.36 -5.80 -0.89
N MET A 246 5.42 -5.46 0.40
CA MET A 246 6.54 -4.69 0.96
C MET A 246 7.85 -5.46 0.80
N ILE A 247 7.88 -6.75 1.14
CA ILE A 247 9.09 -7.57 1.03
C ILE A 247 9.52 -7.71 -0.44
N GLU A 248 8.58 -7.97 -1.35
CA GLU A 248 8.88 -8.11 -2.77
C GLU A 248 9.44 -6.81 -3.36
N ARG A 249 8.89 -5.65 -2.99
CA ARG A 249 9.40 -4.33 -3.40
C ARG A 249 10.88 -4.14 -3.03
N TRP A 250 11.25 -4.51 -1.81
CA TRP A 250 12.65 -4.49 -1.38
C TRP A 250 13.48 -5.62 -1.99
N THR A 251 12.85 -6.71 -2.39
CA THR A 251 13.52 -7.85 -3.03
C THR A 251 13.90 -7.54 -4.46
N GLU A 252 13.03 -6.87 -5.22
CA GLU A 252 13.24 -6.43 -6.61
C GLU A 252 14.31 -5.32 -6.71
N LEU A 253 14.45 -4.48 -5.69
CA LEU A 253 15.55 -3.50 -5.57
C LEU A 253 16.94 -4.16 -5.38
N ASN A 254 17.03 -5.51 -5.34
CA ASN A 254 18.27 -6.26 -5.12
C ASN A 254 18.88 -6.80 -6.42
N GLU A 255 19.74 -6.01 -7.07
CA GLU A 255 20.82 -6.60 -7.88
C GLU A 255 22.21 -6.57 -7.23
N ASP A 256 22.42 -5.89 -6.09
CA ASP A 256 23.47 -6.19 -5.07
C ASP A 256 23.68 -5.03 -4.07
N GLU A 257 23.31 -3.80 -4.45
CA GLU A 257 23.52 -2.58 -3.65
C GLU A 257 22.45 -2.36 -2.58
N GLY A 258 21.16 -2.54 -2.92
CA GLY A 258 20.04 -2.40 -1.98
C GLY A 258 20.14 -3.35 -0.79
N LYS A 259 20.66 -4.56 -1.01
CA LYS A 259 20.85 -5.60 0.01
C LYS A 259 21.87 -5.23 1.07
N LYS A 260 22.97 -4.58 0.68
CA LYS A 260 24.02 -4.14 1.62
C LYS A 260 23.54 -2.95 2.44
N MET A 261 22.86 -2.00 1.80
CA MET A 261 22.33 -0.82 2.46
C MET A 261 21.18 -1.16 3.41
N PHE A 262 20.19 -1.94 2.97
CA PHE A 262 19.10 -2.40 3.84
C PHE A 262 19.62 -3.14 5.09
N GLN A 263 20.69 -3.94 4.95
CA GLN A 263 21.33 -4.62 6.08
C GLN A 263 22.02 -3.68 7.06
N GLN A 264 22.73 -2.66 6.57
CA GLN A 264 23.34 -1.63 7.42
C GLN A 264 22.26 -0.91 8.22
N LEU A 265 21.17 -0.55 7.56
CA LEU A 265 20.09 0.24 8.13
C LEU A 265 19.24 -0.55 9.14
N LEU A 266 18.96 -1.82 8.86
CA LEU A 266 18.31 -2.73 9.80
C LEU A 266 19.21 -3.05 11.02
N SER A 267 20.53 -3.07 10.83
CA SER A 267 21.49 -3.24 11.93
C SER A 267 21.56 -2.00 12.82
N GLU A 268 21.53 -0.80 12.24
CA GLU A 268 21.48 0.47 12.97
C GLU A 268 20.19 0.62 13.78
N LEU A 269 19.05 0.21 13.21
CA LEU A 269 17.74 0.19 13.90
C LEU A 269 17.65 -0.84 15.03
N LYS A 270 18.38 -1.96 14.93
CA LYS A 270 18.48 -2.93 16.03
C LYS A 270 19.39 -2.43 17.15
N ASN A 271 20.44 -1.67 16.79
CA ASN A 271 21.38 -1.10 17.75
C ASN A 271 20.85 0.17 18.44
N SER A 272 19.87 0.87 17.86
CA SER A 272 19.20 1.99 18.54
C SER A 272 18.22 1.55 19.63
N PHE A 273 17.84 0.27 19.64
CA PHE A 273 17.17 -0.43 20.74
C PHE A 273 18.21 -1.15 21.62
N GLU A 274 19.14 -0.42 22.23
CA GLU A 274 19.91 -0.99 23.33
C GLU A 274 19.02 -1.11 24.57
N PHE A 275 18.78 -2.35 25.01
CA PHE A 275 18.20 -2.62 26.32
C PHE A 275 19.00 -1.86 27.39
N PRO A 276 18.36 -1.04 28.25
CA PRO A 276 19.05 -0.43 29.37
C PRO A 276 19.76 -1.53 30.18
N GLU A 277 21.05 -1.32 30.48
CA GLU A 277 21.89 -2.23 31.27
C GLU A 277 21.22 -2.70 32.58
N GLU A 278 20.25 -1.92 33.07
CA GLU A 278 19.42 -2.22 34.24
C GLU A 278 18.60 -3.52 34.13
N TYR A 279 18.33 -4.02 32.91
CA TYR A 279 17.57 -5.27 32.68
C TYR A 279 18.46 -6.50 32.45
N LYS A 280 19.79 -6.37 32.46
CA LYS A 280 20.69 -7.53 32.42
C LYS A 280 20.73 -8.20 33.80
N ILE A 281 19.76 -9.09 34.05
CA ILE A 281 19.72 -9.92 35.25
C ILE A 281 21.04 -10.72 35.34
N ARG A 282 21.88 -10.38 36.32
CA ARG A 282 23.04 -11.18 36.72
C ARG A 282 22.55 -12.53 37.23
N HIS A 283 22.53 -13.55 36.37
CA HIS A 283 22.35 -14.92 36.83
C HIS A 283 23.48 -15.26 37.81
N GLY A 284 23.07 -15.53 39.05
CA GLY A 284 23.95 -15.79 40.17
C GLY A 284 24.83 -17.01 39.95
N LYS A 285 26.11 -16.85 40.28
CA LYS A 285 26.99 -17.97 40.61
C LYS A 285 26.37 -18.77 41.74
N LYS A 286 25.97 -20.02 41.48
CA LYS A 286 25.89 -21.03 42.54
C LYS A 286 27.24 -21.72 42.64
N LYS A 287 27.76 -21.70 43.87
CA LYS A 287 28.94 -22.44 44.34
C LYS A 287 28.72 -23.94 44.21
#